data_AF-A0A4R6M9Q7-F1
#
_entry.id   AF-A0A4R6M9Q7-F1
#
_cell.length_a   1.000
_cell.length_b   1.000
_cell.length_c   1.000
_cell.angle_alpha   90.00
_cell.angle_beta   90.00
_cell.angle_gamma   90.00
#
_symmetry.space_group_name_H-M   'P 1'
#
loop_
_entity.id
_entity.type
_entity.pdbx_description
1 polymer ?
#
loop_
_entity_poly.entity_id
_entity_poly.type
_entity_poly.pdbx_seq_one_letter_code
_entity_poly.pdbx_strand_id
1 'polypeptide(L)'
;MQRPRFLIEEDPPPDPEKEALTDTINLLTPIRAHRLAKREKQWRAQKRILAAAKKELEKREKELLNERASHLLRRDNLITENSHQRISRFSLAQWQLEDQEIVTELSNIRQKIQDLYNQVSLAEQQLSEAKTQLDKSHLENERLHAFKEAQEEIL
;
A
#
# COMPACT_ATOMS: atom_id res chain seq x y z
N MET A 1 -44.98 66.33 25.87
CA MET A 1 -43.91 65.63 25.12
C MET A 1 -43.91 64.16 25.54
N GLN A 2 -44.54 63.28 24.75
CA GLN A 2 -44.47 61.83 24.98
C GLN A 2 -43.20 61.30 24.30
N ARG A 3 -42.32 60.64 25.06
CA ARG A 3 -41.17 59.93 24.50
C ARG A 3 -41.67 58.64 23.83
N PRO A 4 -41.22 58.30 22.62
CA PRO A 4 -41.53 57.00 22.04
C PRO A 4 -40.88 55.92 22.92
N ARG A 5 -41.69 54.97 23.40
CA ARG A 5 -41.18 53.72 23.97
C ARG A 5 -40.69 52.89 22.80
N PHE A 6 -39.37 52.79 22.63
CA PHE A 6 -38.80 51.76 21.78
C PHE A 6 -39.12 50.41 22.44
N LEU A 7 -39.96 49.62 21.79
CA LEU A 7 -40.02 48.19 22.05
C LEU A 7 -38.66 47.64 21.63
N ILE A 8 -37.93 47.08 22.58
CA ILE A 8 -36.78 46.22 22.27
C ILE A 8 -37.41 45.02 21.57
N GLU A 9 -37.23 44.89 20.26
CA GLU A 9 -37.50 43.64 19.56
C GLU A 9 -36.57 42.60 20.20
N GLU A 10 -37.14 41.71 21.02
CA GLU A 10 -36.44 40.51 21.44
C GLU A 10 -36.23 39.66 20.20
N ASP A 11 -34.97 39.31 19.91
CA ASP A 11 -34.66 38.43 18.80
C ASP A 11 -35.47 37.13 18.96
N PRO A 12 -36.09 36.62 17.88
CA PRO A 12 -36.88 35.41 17.94
C PRO A 12 -36.02 34.27 18.50
N PRO A 13 -36.57 33.41 19.37
CA PRO A 13 -35.82 32.31 19.95
C PRO A 13 -35.23 31.45 18.82
N PRO A 14 -33.96 31.03 18.94
CA PRO A 14 -33.30 30.24 17.91
C PRO A 14 -34.09 28.95 17.67
N ASP A 15 -34.21 28.58 16.40
CA ASP A 15 -34.88 27.37 15.97
C ASP A 15 -34.15 26.14 16.54
N PRO A 16 -34.79 25.30 17.38
CA PRO A 16 -34.14 24.16 18.02
C PRO A 16 -33.57 23.15 17.02
N GLU A 17 -34.13 23.08 15.80
CA GLU A 17 -33.59 22.21 14.74
C GLU A 17 -32.24 22.72 14.22
N LYS A 18 -32.06 24.06 14.16
CA LYS A 18 -30.79 24.68 13.74
C LYS A 18 -29.70 24.52 14.80
N GLU A 19 -30.03 24.61 16.08
CA GLU A 19 -29.08 24.33 17.17
C GLU A 19 -28.62 22.87 17.14
N ALA A 20 -29.56 21.92 17.06
CA ALA A 20 -29.24 20.50 16.96
C ALA A 20 -28.35 20.19 15.74
N LEU A 21 -28.64 20.80 14.59
CA LEU A 21 -27.81 20.67 13.39
C LEU A 21 -26.38 21.21 13.64
N THR A 22 -26.26 22.40 14.21
CA THR A 22 -24.96 23.03 14.51
C THR A 22 -24.12 22.17 15.46
N ASP A 23 -24.75 21.59 16.48
CA ASP A 23 -24.11 20.67 17.42
C ASP A 23 -23.61 19.41 16.71
N THR A 24 -24.40 18.84 15.79
CA THR A 24 -23.95 17.68 15.01
C THR A 24 -22.77 18.01 14.10
N ILE A 25 -22.75 19.19 13.47
CA ILE A 25 -21.63 19.64 12.62
C ILE A 25 -20.37 19.84 13.47
N ASN A 26 -20.51 20.50 14.62
CA ASN A 26 -19.42 20.73 15.56
C ASN A 26 -18.83 19.42 16.09
N LEU A 27 -19.67 18.39 16.30
CA LEU A 27 -19.21 17.06 16.66
C LEU A 27 -18.52 16.33 15.50
N LEU A 28 -19.10 16.38 14.30
CA LEU A 28 -18.61 15.62 13.13
C LEU A 28 -17.30 16.17 12.56
N THR A 29 -17.08 17.48 12.63
CA THR A 29 -15.89 18.16 12.08
C THR A 29 -14.56 17.58 12.61
N PRO A 30 -14.30 17.54 13.93
CA PRO A 30 -13.05 17.00 14.45
C PRO A 30 -12.93 15.49 14.20
N ILE A 31 -14.04 14.75 14.18
CA ILE A 31 -14.05 13.30 13.90
C ILE A 31 -13.59 13.04 12.46
N ARG A 32 -14.13 13.77 11.48
CA ARG A 32 -13.75 13.60 10.06
C ARG A 32 -12.32 14.07 9.81
N ALA A 33 -11.90 15.20 10.39
CA ALA A 33 -10.51 15.66 10.32
C ALA A 33 -9.52 14.63 10.89
N HIS A 34 -9.84 14.02 12.03
CA HIS A 34 -9.03 12.96 12.62
C HIS A 34 -8.95 11.71 11.72
N ARG A 35 -10.09 11.27 11.18
CA ARG A 35 -10.14 10.13 10.24
C ARG A 35 -9.28 10.41 9.00
N LEU A 36 -9.37 11.61 8.43
CA LEU A 36 -8.57 12.04 7.30
C LEU A 36 -7.07 11.95 7.61
N ALA A 37 -6.62 12.56 8.72
CA ALA A 37 -5.22 12.52 9.15
C ALA A 37 -4.72 11.08 9.35
N LYS A 38 -5.57 10.19 9.90
CA LYS A 38 -5.25 8.77 10.04
C LYS A 38 -5.06 8.08 8.69
N ARG A 39 -5.94 8.33 7.71
CA ARG A 39 -5.82 7.76 6.35
C ARG A 39 -4.60 8.30 5.62
N GLU A 40 -4.27 9.58 5.78
CA GLU A 40 -3.04 10.13 5.20
C GLU A 40 -1.79 9.45 5.78
N LYS A 41 -1.76 9.25 7.10
CA LYS A 41 -0.64 8.55 7.75
C LYS A 41 -0.52 7.12 7.23
N GLN A 42 -1.64 6.42 7.06
CA GLN A 42 -1.68 5.08 6.48
C GLN A 42 -1.18 5.08 5.03
N TRP A 43 -1.64 6.00 4.18
CA TRP A 43 -1.17 6.11 2.80
C TRP A 43 0.34 6.41 2.72
N ARG A 44 0.86 7.33 3.54
CA ARG A 44 2.30 7.60 3.64
C ARG A 44 3.09 6.36 4.11
N ALA A 45 2.56 5.59 5.06
CA ALA A 45 3.16 4.35 5.52
C ALA A 45 3.22 3.31 4.40
N GLN A 46 2.12 3.11 3.66
CA GLN A 46 2.07 2.18 2.53
C GLN A 46 3.03 2.59 1.40
N LYS A 47 3.17 3.89 1.14
CA LYS A 47 4.13 4.40 0.15
C LYS A 47 5.58 4.06 0.54
N ARG A 48 5.91 4.12 1.84
CA ARG A 48 7.24 3.73 2.35
C ARG A 48 7.45 2.22 2.26
N ILE A 49 6.44 1.42 2.60
CA ILE A 49 6.48 -0.04 2.48
C ILE A 49 6.74 -0.44 1.03
N LEU A 50 6.00 0.14 0.08
CA LEU A 50 6.20 -0.13 -1.34
C LEU A 50 7.62 0.23 -1.81
N ALA A 51 8.12 1.40 -1.41
CA ALA A 51 9.48 1.82 -1.76
C ALA A 51 10.55 0.85 -1.19
N ALA A 52 10.36 0.39 0.05
CA ALA A 52 11.24 -0.60 0.66
C ALA A 52 11.17 -1.95 -0.05
N ALA A 53 9.97 -2.43 -0.38
CA ALA A 53 9.75 -3.67 -1.11
C ALA A 53 10.39 -3.65 -2.50
N LYS A 54 10.26 -2.54 -3.25
CA LYS A 54 10.92 -2.36 -4.56
C LYS A 54 12.44 -2.37 -4.47
N LYS A 55 12.99 -1.74 -3.44
CA LYS A 55 14.44 -1.74 -3.19
C LYS A 55 14.95 -3.14 -2.84
N GLU A 56 14.21 -3.88 -2.01
CA GLU A 56 14.56 -5.24 -1.66
C GLU A 56 14.45 -6.19 -2.86
N LEU A 57 13.41 -6.04 -3.70
CA LEU A 57 13.27 -6.76 -4.96
C LEU A 57 14.50 -6.55 -5.84
N GLU A 58 14.89 -5.30 -6.11
CA GLU A 58 16.04 -5.02 -6.98
C GLU A 58 17.34 -5.65 -6.45
N LYS A 59 17.55 -5.58 -5.13
CA LYS A 59 18.74 -6.17 -4.50
C LYS A 59 18.73 -7.69 -4.60
N ARG A 60 17.66 -8.33 -4.14
CA ARG A 60 17.53 -9.79 -4.07
C ARG A 60 17.46 -10.42 -5.45
N GLU A 61 16.79 -9.78 -6.40
CA GLU A 61 16.73 -10.26 -7.77
C GLU A 61 18.12 -10.31 -8.39
N LYS A 62 18.95 -9.28 -8.20
CA LYS A 62 20.35 -9.31 -8.67
C LYS A 62 21.15 -10.45 -8.03
N GLU A 63 21.03 -10.64 -6.72
CA GLU A 63 21.68 -11.74 -6.00
C GLU A 63 21.26 -13.11 -6.57
N LEU A 64 19.95 -13.32 -6.73
CA LEU A 64 19.37 -14.56 -7.25
C LEU A 64 19.71 -14.82 -8.73
N LEU A 65 19.80 -13.78 -9.56
CA LEU A 65 20.22 -13.90 -10.95
C LEU A 65 21.71 -14.25 -11.07
N ASN A 66 22.55 -13.72 -10.18
CA ASN A 66 23.96 -14.10 -10.10
C ASN A 66 24.12 -15.55 -9.65
N GLU A 67 23.38 -15.99 -8.62
CA GLU A 67 23.33 -17.40 -8.20
C GLU A 67 22.90 -18.29 -9.37
N ARG A 68 21.81 -17.92 -10.07
CA ARG A 68 21.32 -18.64 -11.26
C ARG A 68 22.40 -18.79 -12.33
N ALA A 69 23.16 -17.73 -12.62
CA ALA A 69 24.25 -17.77 -13.59
C ALA A 69 25.35 -18.75 -13.16
N SER A 70 25.72 -18.76 -11.88
CA SER A 70 26.70 -19.70 -11.31
C SER A 70 26.23 -21.15 -11.42
N HIS A 71 24.97 -21.44 -11.11
CA HIS A 71 24.40 -22.79 -11.24
C HIS A 71 24.35 -23.26 -12.70
N LEU A 72 24.00 -22.37 -13.64
CA LEU A 72 24.04 -22.69 -15.08
C LEU A 72 25.47 -22.98 -15.56
N LEU A 73 26.44 -22.17 -15.15
CA LEU A 73 27.85 -22.40 -15.50
C LEU A 73 28.37 -23.72 -14.91
N ARG A 74 28.02 -24.04 -13.66
CA ARG A 74 28.35 -25.34 -13.05
C ARG A 74 27.76 -26.49 -13.87
N ARG A 75 26.50 -26.36 -14.31
CA ARG A 75 25.84 -27.36 -15.14
C ARG A 75 26.52 -27.54 -16.50
N ASP A 76 26.89 -26.44 -17.17
CA ASP A 76 27.59 -26.48 -18.44
C ASP A 76 28.98 -27.12 -18.31
N ASN A 77 29.70 -26.83 -17.22
CA ASN A 77 30.97 -27.49 -16.91
C ASN A 77 30.78 -29.00 -16.70
N LEU A 78 29.78 -29.42 -15.94
CA LEU A 78 29.47 -30.85 -15.76
C LEU A 78 29.15 -31.56 -17.07
N ILE A 79 28.44 -30.89 -17.98
CA ILE A 79 28.14 -31.44 -19.31
C ILE A 79 29.41 -31.58 -20.14
N THR A 80 30.25 -30.54 -20.18
CA THR A 80 31.47 -30.52 -21.00
C THR A 80 32.56 -31.48 -20.49
N GLU A 81 32.71 -31.62 -19.18
CA GLU A 81 33.64 -32.58 -18.57
C GLU A 81 33.28 -34.03 -18.91
N ASN A 82 31.99 -34.36 -18.95
CA ASN A 82 31.51 -35.72 -19.10
C ASN A 82 31.15 -36.12 -20.54
N SER A 83 30.96 -35.18 -21.47
CA SER A 83 30.49 -35.45 -22.85
C SER A 83 31.42 -36.30 -23.70
N HIS A 84 32.70 -36.41 -23.33
CA HIS A 84 33.74 -37.09 -24.13
C HIS A 84 34.48 -38.20 -23.38
N GLN A 85 34.02 -38.61 -22.20
CA GLN A 85 34.70 -39.60 -21.37
C GLN A 85 33.91 -40.92 -21.28
N ARG A 86 34.62 -42.05 -21.28
CA ARG A 86 34.04 -43.32 -20.86
C ARG A 86 33.90 -43.32 -19.34
N ILE A 87 32.73 -42.93 -18.87
CA ILE A 87 32.40 -42.89 -17.44
C ILE A 87 31.89 -44.24 -16.92
N SER A 88 32.22 -44.53 -15.67
CA SER A 88 31.68 -45.69 -14.97
C SER A 88 30.19 -45.49 -14.63
N ARG A 89 29.46 -46.59 -14.39
CA ARG A 89 28.07 -46.50 -13.90
C ARG A 89 27.95 -45.71 -12.60
N PHE A 90 28.95 -45.81 -11.72
CA PHE A 90 28.98 -45.06 -10.47
C PHE A 90 29.12 -43.56 -10.71
N SER A 91 30.04 -43.17 -11.60
CA SER A 91 30.26 -41.76 -12.00
C SER A 91 29.02 -41.18 -12.69
N LEU A 92 28.33 -41.96 -13.52
CA LEU A 92 27.06 -41.57 -14.15
C LEU A 92 25.98 -41.27 -13.09
N ALA A 93 25.85 -42.11 -12.06
CA ALA A 93 24.88 -41.90 -10.99
C ALA A 93 25.20 -40.64 -10.16
N GLN A 94 26.48 -40.39 -9.86
CA GLN A 94 26.91 -39.16 -9.18
C GLN A 94 26.59 -37.91 -10.00
N TRP A 95 26.87 -37.94 -11.31
CA TRP A 95 26.54 -36.84 -12.20
C TRP A 95 25.04 -36.56 -12.27
N GLN A 96 24.21 -37.60 -12.36
CA GLN A 96 22.76 -37.45 -12.36
C GLN A 96 22.23 -36.82 -11.07
N LEU A 97 22.82 -37.18 -9.92
CA LEU A 97 22.46 -36.55 -8.64
C LEU A 97 22.84 -35.07 -8.64
N GLU A 98 24.05 -34.72 -9.10
CA GLU A 98 24.49 -33.33 -9.13
C GLU A 98 23.68 -32.47 -10.11
N ASP A 99 23.31 -32.98 -11.29
CA ASP A 99 22.42 -32.26 -12.22
C ASP A 99 21.02 -32.07 -11.62
N GLN A 100 20.47 -33.08 -10.91
CA GLN A 100 19.19 -32.96 -10.22
C GLN A 100 19.20 -31.92 -9.09
N GLU A 101 20.30 -31.86 -8.32
CA GLU A 101 20.50 -30.84 -7.29
C GLU A 101 20.49 -29.44 -7.91
N ILE A 102 21.27 -29.23 -8.99
CA ILE A 102 21.32 -27.95 -9.69
C ILE A 102 19.95 -27.55 -10.25
N VAL A 103 19.22 -28.48 -10.87
CA VAL A 103 17.87 -28.23 -11.39
C VAL A 103 16.92 -27.81 -10.26
N THR A 104 17.03 -28.44 -9.09
CA THR A 104 16.24 -28.11 -7.91
C THR A 104 16.58 -26.70 -7.39
N GLU A 105 17.86 -26.36 -7.30
CA GLU A 105 18.33 -25.02 -6.92
C GLU A 105 17.82 -23.93 -7.88
N LEU A 106 17.90 -24.17 -9.19
CA LEU A 106 17.37 -23.27 -10.21
C LEU A 106 15.86 -23.06 -10.09
N SER A 107 15.11 -24.13 -9.81
CA SER A 107 13.67 -24.05 -9.56
C SER A 107 13.37 -23.22 -8.30
N ASN A 108 14.12 -23.42 -7.23
CA ASN A 108 13.98 -22.66 -5.98
C ASN A 108 14.28 -21.17 -6.19
N ILE A 109 15.33 -20.84 -6.95
CA ILE A 109 15.66 -19.45 -7.31
C ILE A 109 14.50 -18.81 -8.07
N ARG A 110 13.94 -19.50 -9.06
CA ARG A 110 12.78 -19.00 -9.82
C ARG A 110 11.59 -18.72 -8.91
N GLN A 111 11.29 -19.62 -7.97
CA GLN A 111 10.21 -19.42 -7.01
C GLN A 111 10.46 -18.21 -6.11
N LYS A 112 11.68 -18.06 -5.57
CA LYS A 112 12.04 -16.90 -4.74
C LYS A 112 11.86 -15.58 -5.48
N ILE A 113 12.27 -15.52 -6.75
CA ILE A 113 12.05 -14.33 -7.59
C ILE A 113 10.55 -14.04 -7.72
N GLN A 114 9.74 -15.06 -8.06
CA GLN A 114 8.30 -14.90 -8.17
C GLN A 114 7.66 -14.40 -6.87
N ASP A 115 8.09 -14.92 -5.72
CA ASP A 115 7.58 -14.50 -4.42
C ASP A 115 7.89 -13.02 -4.13
N LEU A 116 9.07 -12.53 -4.50
CA LEU A 116 9.42 -11.11 -4.38
C LEU A 116 8.52 -10.22 -5.25
N TYR A 117 8.25 -10.63 -6.48
CA TYR A 117 7.31 -9.92 -7.36
C TYR A 117 5.89 -9.90 -6.77
N ASN A 118 5.44 -11.02 -6.22
CA ASN A 118 4.14 -11.11 -5.55
C ASN A 118 4.05 -10.16 -4.33
N GLN A 119 5.12 -10.04 -3.54
CA GLN A 119 5.18 -9.11 -2.41
C GLN A 119 5.08 -7.65 -2.85
N VAL A 120 5.77 -7.27 -3.93
CA VAL A 120 5.65 -5.91 -4.50
C VAL A 120 4.23 -5.67 -5.01
N SER A 121 3.65 -6.62 -5.74
CA SER A 121 2.27 -6.51 -6.23
C SER A 121 1.26 -6.32 -5.10
N LEU A 122 1.39 -7.07 -4.00
CA LEU A 122 0.56 -6.90 -2.81
C LEU A 122 0.71 -5.49 -2.19
N ALA A 123 1.94 -4.99 -2.08
CA ALA A 123 2.18 -3.64 -1.56
C ALA A 123 1.60 -2.54 -2.47
N GLU A 124 1.62 -2.74 -3.80
CA GLU A 124 0.99 -1.83 -4.76
C GLU A 124 -0.54 -1.81 -4.60
N GLN A 125 -1.15 -2.98 -4.43
CA GLN A 125 -2.59 -3.09 -4.16
C GLN A 125 -2.96 -2.38 -2.85
N GLN A 126 -2.22 -2.61 -1.77
CA GLN A 126 -2.48 -1.97 -0.46
C GLN A 126 -2.31 -0.44 -0.53
N LEU A 127 -1.35 0.05 -1.31
CA LEU A 127 -1.19 1.49 -1.53
C LEU A 127 -2.37 2.09 -2.30
N SER A 128 -2.84 1.40 -3.35
CA SER A 128 -4.01 1.80 -4.12
C SER A 128 -5.26 1.87 -3.24
N GLU A 129 -5.51 0.83 -2.45
CA GLU A 129 -6.62 0.80 -1.48
C GLU A 129 -6.51 1.95 -0.47
N ALA A 130 -5.33 2.19 0.11
CA ALA A 130 -5.11 3.30 1.03
C ALA A 130 -5.37 4.67 0.37
N LYS A 131 -5.00 4.82 -0.91
CA LYS A 131 -5.25 6.05 -1.68
C LYS A 131 -6.75 6.27 -1.91
N THR A 132 -7.48 5.24 -2.36
CA THR A 132 -8.94 5.36 -2.55
C THR A 132 -9.68 5.71 -1.26
N GLN A 133 -9.24 5.15 -0.12
CA GLN A 133 -9.81 5.47 1.19
C GLN A 133 -9.49 6.90 1.65
N LEU A 134 -8.29 7.39 1.34
CA LEU A 134 -7.89 8.76 1.60
C LEU A 134 -8.74 9.74 0.78
N ASP A 135 -8.91 9.49 -0.52
CA ASP A 135 -9.69 10.34 -1.42
C ASP A 135 -11.16 10.42 -1.00
N LYS A 136 -11.75 9.29 -0.59
CA LYS A 136 -13.10 9.27 0.01
C LYS A 136 -13.18 10.12 1.28
N SER A 137 -12.17 10.04 2.14
CA SER A 137 -12.14 10.82 3.40
C SER A 137 -11.98 12.31 3.14
N HIS A 138 -11.22 12.71 2.10
CA HIS A 138 -11.14 14.11 1.66
C HIS A 138 -12.51 14.61 1.21
N LEU A 139 -13.17 13.88 0.30
CA LEU A 139 -14.49 14.24 -0.21
C LEU A 139 -15.54 14.36 0.90
N GLU A 140 -15.54 13.44 1.87
CA GLU A 140 -16.44 13.51 3.03
C GLU A 140 -16.18 14.74 3.90
N ASN A 141 -14.93 15.17 4.03
CA ASN A 141 -14.57 16.33 4.82
C ASN A 141 -14.94 17.63 4.09
N GLU A 142 -14.64 17.72 2.79
CA GLU A 142 -15.04 18.84 1.92
C GLU A 142 -16.56 19.03 1.90
N ARG A 143 -17.33 17.94 1.80
CA ARG A 143 -18.79 17.99 1.87
C ARG A 143 -19.30 18.53 3.20
N LEU A 144 -18.63 18.21 4.32
CA LEU A 144 -19.01 18.74 5.63
C LEU A 144 -18.68 20.24 5.73
N HIS A 145 -17.52 20.65 5.21
CA HIS A 145 -17.13 22.06 5.16
C HIS A 145 -18.10 22.88 4.31
N ALA A 146 -18.39 22.44 3.09
CA ALA A 146 -19.35 23.13 2.22
C ALA A 146 -20.77 23.18 2.84
N PHE A 147 -21.19 22.12 3.53
CA PHE A 147 -22.47 22.11 4.24
C PHE A 147 -22.50 23.10 5.41
N LYS A 148 -21.39 23.17 6.17
CA LYS A 148 -21.23 24.14 7.25
C LYS A 148 -21.25 25.58 6.73
N GLU A 149 -20.53 25.86 5.65
CA GLU A 149 -20.51 27.18 5.00
C GLU A 149 -21.91 27.57 4.49
N ALA A 150 -22.63 26.65 3.83
CA ALA A 150 -24.00 26.91 3.40
C ALA A 150 -24.98 27.15 4.57
N GLN A 151 -24.75 26.53 5.73
CA GLN A 151 -25.54 26.82 6.94
C GLN A 151 -25.27 28.25 7.44
N GLU A 152 -24.00 28.67 7.45
CA GLU A 152 -23.59 30.01 7.88
C GLU A 152 -24.08 31.12 6.93
N GLU A 153 -24.24 30.84 5.63
CA GLU A 153 -24.80 31.78 4.64
C GLU A 153 -26.33 31.94 4.69
N ILE A 154 -27.04 30.95 5.26
CA ILE A 154 -28.52 30.94 5.38
C ILE A 154 -28.97 31.54 6.73
N LEU A 155 -28.05 31.72 7.67
CA LEU A 155 -28.25 32.36 8.98
C LEU A 155 -27.98 33.87 8.90
#